data_AF-A0A950GWD8-F1
#
_entry.id   AF-A0A950GWD8-F1
#
_cell.length_a   1.000
_cell.length_b   1.000
_cell.length_c   1.000
_cell.angle_alpha   90.00
_cell.angle_beta   90.00
_cell.angle_gamma   90.00
#
_symmetry.space_group_name_H-M   'P 1'
#
loop_
_entity.id
_entity.type
_entity.pdbx_description
1 polymer ?
#
loop_
_entity_poly.entity_id
_entity_poly.type
_entity_poly.pdbx_seq_one_letter_code
_entity_poly.pdbx_strand_id
1 'polypeptide(L)'
;ALWVDAHLDPSVRRIALQDGRAVLGWDEVRDIENRFGTVALRGALRKAMVAGVLERQPLRPLALLVIGALGEGCLYIAEADDPVVAREEVGALVVRMLSAFRVPPADDAGPGRGAASSA
;
A
#
# COMPACT_ATOMS: atom_id res chain seq x y z
N ALA A 1 15.27 -6.21 3.16
CA ALA A 1 14.88 -5.78 1.81
C ALA A 1 13.38 -5.56 1.80
N LEU A 2 12.93 -4.39 1.39
CA LEU A 2 11.51 -4.06 1.30
C LEU A 2 10.87 -4.93 0.19
N TRP A 3 9.56 -5.17 0.26
CA TRP A 3 8.78 -5.88 -0.77
C TRP A 3 9.01 -5.31 -2.18
N VAL A 4 9.30 -4.01 -2.27
CA VAL A 4 9.66 -3.29 -3.51
C VAL A 4 11.00 -3.75 -4.09
N ASP A 5 12.01 -4.01 -3.26
CA ASP A 5 13.35 -4.40 -3.73
C ASP A 5 13.33 -5.78 -4.41
N ALA A 6 12.45 -6.67 -3.95
CA ALA A 6 12.25 -7.99 -4.56
C ALA A 6 11.63 -7.91 -5.97
N HIS A 7 10.87 -6.86 -6.28
CA HIS A 7 10.26 -6.66 -7.61
C HIS A 7 11.20 -5.95 -8.60
N LEU A 8 12.34 -5.43 -8.14
CA LEU A 8 13.40 -4.89 -8.98
C LEU A 8 14.32 -5.98 -9.55
N ASP A 9 14.22 -7.22 -9.04
CA ASP A 9 14.92 -8.35 -9.61
C ASP A 9 14.36 -8.66 -11.03
N PRO A 10 15.19 -8.66 -12.08
CA PRO A 10 14.75 -8.89 -13.46
C PRO A 10 14.04 -10.23 -13.66
N SER A 11 14.38 -11.26 -12.89
CA SER A 11 13.76 -12.58 -12.94
C SER A 11 12.37 -12.59 -12.31
N VAL A 12 12.18 -11.85 -11.21
CA VAL A 12 10.87 -11.67 -10.55
C VAL A 12 9.94 -10.83 -11.41
N ARG A 13 10.46 -9.76 -12.04
CA ARG A 13 9.70 -8.93 -12.99
C ARG A 13 9.18 -9.75 -14.17
N ARG A 14 10.02 -10.60 -14.78
CA ARG A 14 9.61 -11.40 -15.94
C ARG A 14 8.59 -12.47 -15.56
N ILE A 15 8.85 -13.24 -14.51
CA ILE A 15 8.01 -14.40 -14.15
C ILE A 15 6.71 -13.96 -13.45
N ALA A 16 6.77 -13.04 -12.49
CA ALA A 16 5.61 -12.69 -11.67
C ALA A 16 4.75 -11.56 -12.26
N LEU A 17 5.35 -10.57 -12.92
CA LEU A 17 4.61 -9.40 -13.42
C LEU A 17 4.25 -9.50 -14.91
N GLN A 18 5.07 -10.15 -15.73
CA GLN A 18 4.84 -10.28 -17.17
C GLN A 18 4.22 -11.64 -17.52
N ASP A 19 4.94 -12.73 -17.30
CA ASP A 19 4.52 -14.08 -17.70
C ASP A 19 3.36 -14.58 -16.84
N GLY A 20 3.39 -14.32 -15.53
CA GLY A 20 2.31 -14.70 -14.61
C GLY A 20 0.96 -14.05 -14.95
N ARG A 21 0.97 -12.78 -15.40
CA ARG A 21 -0.25 -12.06 -15.82
C ARG A 21 -0.76 -12.44 -17.21
N ALA A 22 0.15 -12.88 -18.09
CA ALA A 22 -0.22 -13.32 -19.45
C ALA A 22 -0.76 -14.75 -19.49
N VAL A 23 -0.38 -15.61 -18.52
CA VAL A 23 -0.67 -17.05 -18.54
C VAL A 23 -1.70 -17.48 -17.50
N LEU A 24 -1.80 -16.79 -16.36
CA LEU A 24 -2.82 -17.06 -15.34
C LEU A 24 -4.02 -16.12 -15.51
N GLY A 25 -5.24 -16.64 -15.33
CA GLY A 25 -6.43 -15.80 -15.35
C GLY A 25 -6.36 -14.70 -14.29
N TRP A 26 -7.00 -13.56 -14.55
CA TRP A 26 -6.98 -12.39 -13.66
C TRP A 26 -7.36 -12.71 -12.20
N ASP A 27 -8.27 -13.68 -12.01
CA ASP A 27 -8.69 -14.14 -10.67
C ASP A 27 -7.59 -14.93 -9.95
N GLU A 28 -6.79 -15.74 -10.66
CA GLU A 28 -5.70 -16.55 -10.08
C GLU A 28 -4.49 -15.70 -9.69
N VAL A 29 -4.13 -14.71 -10.51
CA VAL A 29 -3.09 -13.73 -10.17
C VAL A 29 -3.47 -12.97 -8.89
N ARG A 30 -4.72 -12.53 -8.82
CA ARG A 30 -5.23 -11.75 -7.69
C ARG A 30 -5.35 -12.59 -6.42
N ASP A 31 -5.68 -13.88 -6.53
CA ASP A 31 -5.71 -14.80 -5.39
C ASP A 31 -4.29 -15.08 -4.84
N ILE A 32 -3.29 -15.23 -5.69
CA ILE A 32 -1.88 -15.41 -5.27
C ILE A 32 -1.36 -14.15 -4.57
N GLU A 33 -1.58 -12.96 -5.15
CA GLU A 33 -1.20 -11.67 -4.56
C GLU A 33 -1.92 -11.41 -3.22
N ASN A 34 -3.22 -11.76 -3.14
CA ASN A 34 -4.00 -11.66 -1.91
C ASN A 34 -3.52 -12.61 -0.81
N ARG A 35 -3.03 -13.80 -1.17
CA ARG A 35 -2.64 -14.84 -0.21
C ARG A 35 -1.27 -14.55 0.43
N PHE A 36 -0.31 -13.99 -0.32
CA PHE A 36 1.06 -13.80 0.17
C PHE A 36 1.44 -12.33 0.47
N GLY A 37 1.04 -11.36 -0.35
CA GLY A 37 1.37 -9.95 -0.12
C GLY A 37 0.50 -9.28 0.96
N THR A 38 -0.77 -9.67 1.03
CA THR A 38 -1.75 -8.99 1.89
C THR A 38 -1.62 -9.37 3.38
N VAL A 39 -1.07 -10.54 3.72
CA VAL A 39 -0.90 -10.94 5.14
C VAL A 39 0.12 -10.06 5.85
N ALA A 40 1.30 -9.88 5.26
CA ALA A 40 2.35 -9.04 5.84
C ALA A 40 1.92 -7.58 5.95
N LEU A 41 1.30 -7.05 4.89
CA LEU A 41 0.76 -5.68 4.85
C LEU A 41 -0.31 -5.45 5.92
N ARG A 42 -1.27 -6.37 6.07
CA ARG A 42 -2.28 -6.30 7.16
C ARG A 42 -1.61 -6.32 8.54
N GLY A 43 -0.57 -7.11 8.72
CA GLY A 43 0.21 -7.15 9.96
C GLY A 43 0.87 -5.79 10.27
N ALA A 44 1.50 -5.17 9.27
CA ALA A 44 2.15 -3.86 9.42
C ALA A 44 1.14 -2.75 9.73
N LEU A 45 0.04 -2.67 8.95
CA LEU A 45 -1.03 -1.69 9.16
C LEU A 45 -1.66 -1.83 10.56
N ARG A 46 -1.94 -3.07 10.99
CA ARG A 46 -2.47 -3.34 12.34
C ARG A 46 -1.51 -2.87 13.43
N LYS A 47 -0.21 -3.17 13.30
CA LYS A 47 0.80 -2.72 14.27
C LYS A 47 0.88 -1.20 14.36
N ALA A 48 0.86 -0.51 13.21
CA ALA A 48 0.87 0.96 13.17
C ALA A 48 -0.37 1.56 13.83
N MET A 49 -1.55 0.96 13.64
CA MET A 49 -2.79 1.38 14.32
C MET A 49 -2.76 1.12 15.84
N VAL A 50 -2.20 -0.01 16.27
CA VAL A 50 -2.05 -0.33 17.71
C VAL A 50 -1.05 0.61 18.38
N ALA A 51 0.01 1.00 17.68
CA ALA A 51 1.02 1.92 18.17
C ALA A 51 0.60 3.41 18.12
N GLY A 52 -0.62 3.72 17.64
CA GLY A 52 -1.10 5.10 17.51
C GLY A 52 -0.41 5.91 16.41
N VAL A 53 0.31 5.27 15.50
CA VAL A 53 0.94 5.95 14.34
C VAL A 53 -0.09 6.24 13.27
N LEU A 54 -1.03 5.32 13.07
CA LEU A 54 -2.16 5.47 12.15
C LEU A 54 -3.47 5.45 12.94
N GLU A 55 -4.44 6.25 12.49
CA GLU A 55 -5.82 6.16 12.94
C GLU A 55 -6.39 4.77 12.64
N ARG A 56 -7.37 4.35 13.44
CA ARG A 56 -8.04 3.07 13.21
C ARG A 56 -8.90 3.15 11.95
N GLN A 57 -8.58 2.29 10.99
CA GLN A 57 -9.31 2.14 9.73
C GLN A 57 -9.82 0.70 9.58
N PRO A 58 -10.84 0.45 8.74
CA PRO A 58 -11.21 -0.91 8.33
C PRO A 58 -10.02 -1.64 7.68
N LEU A 59 -9.38 -2.53 8.44
CA LEU A 59 -8.08 -3.13 8.09
C LEU A 59 -8.11 -3.88 6.75
N ARG A 60 -9.17 -4.65 6.49
CA ARG A 60 -9.28 -5.46 5.27
C ARG A 60 -9.45 -4.57 4.02
N PRO A 61 -10.41 -3.62 3.96
CA PRO A 61 -10.49 -2.67 2.85
C PRO A 61 -9.21 -1.86 2.64
N LEU A 62 -8.61 -1.32 3.71
CA LEU A 62 -7.38 -0.53 3.58
C LEU A 62 -6.23 -1.35 2.97
N ALA A 63 -6.03 -2.59 3.44
CA ALA A 63 -4.98 -3.44 2.92
C ALA A 63 -5.19 -3.79 1.43
N LEU A 64 -6.45 -4.00 1.00
CA LEU A 64 -6.79 -4.26 -0.41
C LEU A 64 -6.51 -3.04 -1.31
N LEU A 65 -6.83 -1.84 -0.83
CA LEU A 65 -6.54 -0.61 -1.58
C LEU A 65 -5.02 -0.35 -1.69
N VAL A 66 -4.29 -0.53 -0.59
CA VAL A 66 -2.84 -0.31 -0.57
C VAL A 66 -2.12 -1.34 -1.44
N ILE A 67 -2.50 -2.63 -1.40
CA ILE A 67 -1.85 -3.64 -2.24
C ILE A 67 -2.16 -3.41 -3.72
N GLY A 68 -3.39 -2.98 -4.07
CA GLY A 68 -3.75 -2.61 -5.44
C GLY A 68 -2.92 -1.43 -5.95
N ALA A 69 -2.82 -0.36 -5.16
CA ALA A 69 -2.00 0.81 -5.51
C ALA A 69 -0.51 0.45 -5.68
N LEU A 70 0.03 -0.43 -4.83
CA LEU A 70 1.39 -0.92 -4.95
C LEU A 70 1.60 -1.78 -6.19
N GLY A 71 0.65 -2.67 -6.50
CA GLY A 71 0.69 -3.49 -7.71
C GLY A 71 0.73 -2.65 -8.99
N GLU A 72 -0.19 -1.69 -9.12
CA GLU A 72 -0.21 -0.78 -10.26
C GLU A 72 1.04 0.13 -10.31
N GLY A 73 1.52 0.58 -9.15
CA GLY A 73 2.78 1.33 -9.07
C GLY A 73 3.99 0.53 -9.56
N CYS A 74 4.07 -0.76 -9.24
CA CYS A 74 5.12 -1.64 -9.74
C CYS A 74 5.06 -1.82 -11.27
N LEU A 75 3.86 -1.94 -11.84
CA LEU A 75 3.68 -2.01 -13.30
C LEU A 75 4.12 -0.71 -13.98
N TYR A 76 3.69 0.44 -13.44
CA TYR A 76 4.08 1.75 -13.93
C TYR A 76 5.62 1.91 -13.96
N ILE A 77 6.30 1.54 -12.87
CA ILE A 77 7.77 1.59 -12.80
C ILE A 77 8.42 0.66 -13.83
N ALA A 78 7.85 -0.52 -14.06
CA ALA A 78 8.40 -1.51 -15.00
C ALA A 78 8.32 -1.06 -16.47
N GLU A 79 7.36 -0.20 -16.80
CA GLU A 79 7.11 0.32 -18.15
C GLU A 79 7.72 1.71 -18.40
N ALA A 80 8.26 2.37 -17.38
CA ALA A 80 8.80 3.73 -17.47
C ALA A 80 10.14 3.80 -18.23
N ASP A 81 10.33 4.89 -18.98
CA ASP A 81 11.59 5.22 -19.67
C ASP A 81 12.74 5.44 -18.66
N ASP A 82 12.45 6.04 -17.51
CA ASP A 82 13.35 6.16 -16.36
C ASP A 82 12.72 5.50 -15.11
N PRO A 83 13.04 4.21 -14.85
CA PRO A 83 12.50 3.48 -13.71
C PRO A 83 12.93 4.05 -12.34
N VAL A 84 14.05 4.77 -12.26
CA VAL A 84 14.54 5.34 -11.00
C VAL A 84 13.64 6.50 -10.60
N VAL A 85 13.40 7.43 -11.53
CA VAL A 85 12.50 8.57 -11.31
C VAL A 85 11.08 8.08 -11.03
N ALA A 86 10.55 7.14 -11.84
CA ALA A 86 9.21 6.60 -11.63
C ALA A 86 9.05 5.95 -10.25
N ARG A 87 10.09 5.27 -9.74
CA ARG A 87 10.06 4.68 -8.40
C ARG A 87 9.98 5.73 -7.31
N GLU A 88 10.70 6.84 -7.44
CA GLU A 88 10.65 7.94 -6.49
C GLU A 88 9.27 8.59 -6.44
N GLU A 89 8.67 8.85 -7.61
CA GLU A 89 7.33 9.41 -7.75
C GLU A 89 6.26 8.51 -7.12
N VAL A 90 6.24 7.22 -7.50
CA VAL A 90 5.31 6.23 -6.94
C VAL A 90 5.49 6.11 -5.42
N GLY A 91 6.74 6.05 -4.94
CA GLY A 91 7.04 6.00 -3.51
C GLY A 91 6.49 7.21 -2.75
N ALA A 92 6.68 8.42 -3.28
CA ALA A 92 6.17 9.64 -2.67
C ALA A 92 4.63 9.66 -2.60
N LEU A 93 3.95 9.17 -3.64
CA LEU A 93 2.49 9.08 -3.67
C LEU A 93 1.95 8.08 -2.63
N VAL A 94 2.57 6.90 -2.51
CA VAL A 94 2.19 5.89 -1.50
C VAL A 94 2.36 6.44 -0.08
N VAL A 95 3.48 7.12 0.19
CA VAL A 95 3.71 7.76 1.50
C VAL A 95 2.66 8.83 1.78
N ARG A 96 2.31 9.66 0.79
CA ARG A 96 1.29 10.69 0.94
C ARG A 96 -0.08 10.09 1.22
N MET A 97 -0.45 9.02 0.51
CA MET A 97 -1.70 8.29 0.72
C MET A 97 -1.79 7.72 2.14
N LEU A 98 -0.74 7.08 2.63
CA LEU A 98 -0.72 6.53 4.00
C LEU A 98 -0.67 7.63 5.07
N SER A 99 -0.04 8.77 4.77
CA SER A 99 0.04 9.91 5.67
C SER A 99 -1.33 10.54 5.94
N ALA A 100 -2.29 10.39 5.03
CA ALA A 100 -3.66 10.84 5.25
C ALA A 100 -4.37 10.12 6.41
N PHE A 101 -3.84 8.97 6.86
CA PHE A 101 -4.37 8.22 7.99
C PHE A 101 -3.52 8.37 9.26
N ARG A 102 -2.55 9.29 9.31
CA ARG A 102 -1.74 9.50 10.51
C ARG A 102 -2.58 10.12 11.62
N VAL A 103 -2.35 9.66 12.85
CA VAL A 103 -2.91 10.34 14.03
C VAL A 103 -2.27 11.74 14.11
N PRO A 104 -3.05 12.83 14.22
CA PRO A 104 -2.50 14.15 14.40
C PRO A 104 -1.65 14.21 15.68
N PRO A 105 -0.53 14.94 15.69
CA PRO A 105 0.15 15.32 16.92
C PRO A 105 -0.84 15.87 17.95
N ALA A 106 -0.64 15.55 19.23
CA ALA A 106 -1.53 15.97 20.32
C ALA A 106 -1.69 17.50 20.41
N ASP A 107 -0.72 18.25 19.89
CA ASP A 107 -0.70 19.72 19.87
C ASP A 107 -1.52 20.33 18.71
N ASP A 108 -1.96 19.51 17.74
CA ASP A 108 -2.73 19.93 16.57
C ASP A 108 -4.25 19.75 16.77
N ALA A 109 -4.67 19.27 17.95
CA ALA A 109 -6.06 19.23 18.36
C ALA A 109 -6.55 20.64 18.66
N GLY A 110 -6.80 21.42 17.60
CA GLY A 110 -7.39 22.76 17.69
C GLY A 110 -8.66 22.75 18.55
N PRO A 111 -8.95 23.84 19.28
CA PRO A 111 -10.09 23.88 20.17
C PRO A 111 -11.38 23.90 19.35
N GLY A 112 -12.09 22.77 19.25
CA GLY A 112 -13.45 22.80 18.66
C GLY A 112 -13.97 21.55 17.97
N ARG A 113 -13.86 20.36 18.56
CA ARG A 113 -14.81 19.25 18.29
C ARG A 113 -15.18 18.52 19.59
N GLY A 114 -15.50 19.29 20.62
CA GLY A 114 -16.24 18.80 21.78
C GLY A 114 -17.67 19.33 21.73
N ALA A 115 -18.63 18.43 21.91
CA ALA A 115 -20.02 18.67 22.30
C ALA A 115 -20.97 19.38 21.30
N ALA A 116 -21.67 18.56 20.50
CA ALA A 116 -23.08 18.72 20.16
C ALA A 116 -23.56 17.34 19.65
N SER A 117 -24.66 16.71 20.07
CA SER A 117 -25.74 17.07 20.98
C SER A 117 -26.42 15.74 21.33
N SER A 118 -26.60 15.44 22.62
CA SER A 118 -27.68 14.59 23.09
C SER A 118 -28.95 15.43 23.11
N ALA A 119 -29.97 15.01 22.38
CA ALA A 119 -31.37 15.38 22.58
C ALA A 119 -32.23 14.16 22.22
#